data_AF-W2ZUP4-F1
#
_entry.id   AF-W2ZUP4-F1
#
_cell.length_a   1.000
_cell.length_b   1.000
_cell.length_c   1.000
_cell.angle_alpha   90.00
_cell.angle_beta   90.00
_cell.angle_gamma   90.00
#
_symmetry.space_group_name_H-M   'P 1'
#
loop_
_entity.id
_entity.type
_entity.pdbx_description
1 polymer ?
#
loop_
_entity_poly.entity_id
_entity_poly.type
_entity_poly.pdbx_seq_one_letter_code
_entity_poly.pdbx_strand_id
1 'polypeptide(L)'
;MVNDSIIDTAIKRIADSVKGCVALSSLMIWPSALKQWLSETAFIVLPLHLSRIHWGVIIVEVAFPTTSIVNFYEPLHQQGYKEEIKKVWTEKLLPFLENSRAESGAK
;
A
#
# COMPACT_ATOMS: atom_id res chain seq x y z
N MET A 1 9.33 0.37 -20.96
CA MET A 1 8.41 0.17 -19.82
C MET A 1 9.22 0.01 -18.56
N VAL A 2 8.76 0.58 -17.45
CA VAL A 2 9.38 0.38 -16.13
C VAL A 2 8.86 -0.93 -15.55
N ASN A 3 9.73 -1.75 -14.96
CA ASN A 3 9.38 -3.03 -14.35
C ASN A 3 9.23 -2.93 -12.82
N ASP A 4 8.75 -4.01 -12.19
CA ASP A 4 8.54 -4.10 -10.75
C ASP A 4 9.79 -3.73 -9.95
N SER A 5 10.97 -4.22 -10.34
CA SER A 5 12.21 -3.95 -9.62
C SER A 5 12.56 -2.46 -9.56
N ILE A 6 12.36 -1.72 -10.67
CA ILE A 6 12.63 -0.28 -10.70
C ILE A 6 11.60 0.48 -9.86
N ILE A 7 10.31 0.13 -10.00
CA ILE A 7 9.23 0.79 -9.23
C ILE A 7 9.39 0.54 -7.74
N ASP A 8 9.55 -0.71 -7.32
CA ASP A 8 9.71 -1.09 -5.91
C ASP A 8 10.95 -0.43 -5.30
N THR A 9 12.07 -0.38 -6.04
CA THR A 9 13.28 0.30 -5.58
C THR A 9 13.04 1.81 -5.40
N ALA A 10 12.40 2.46 -6.36
CA ALA A 10 12.13 3.89 -6.30
C ALA A 10 11.18 4.25 -5.15
N ILE A 11 10.05 3.54 -5.03
CA ILE A 11 9.07 3.75 -3.97
C ILE A 11 9.69 3.49 -2.60
N LYS A 12 10.50 2.43 -2.45
CA LYS A 12 11.22 2.16 -1.21
C LYS A 12 12.15 3.30 -0.83
N ARG A 13 12.94 3.83 -1.77
CA ARG A 13 13.83 4.98 -1.51
C ARG A 13 13.07 6.23 -1.09
N ILE A 14 11.91 6.48 -1.69
CA ILE A 14 11.04 7.60 -1.30
C ILE A 14 10.48 7.36 0.11
N ALA A 15 9.94 6.17 0.39
CA ALA A 15 9.40 5.83 1.70
C ALA A 15 10.45 5.93 2.81
N ASP A 16 11.67 5.40 2.57
CA ASP A 16 12.79 5.47 3.52
C ASP A 16 13.19 6.93 3.85
N SER A 17 12.87 7.89 2.97
CA SER A 17 13.11 9.32 3.21
C SER A 17 12.02 10.03 4.02
N VAL A 18 10.88 9.37 4.25
CA VAL A 18 9.71 9.91 4.96
C VAL A 18 9.49 9.15 6.26
N LYS A 19 9.55 9.86 7.40
CA LYS A 19 9.38 9.23 8.72
C LYS A 19 8.02 8.54 8.81
N GLY A 20 8.02 7.27 9.24
CA GLY A 20 6.82 6.47 9.39
C GLY A 20 6.15 6.06 8.07
N CYS A 21 6.85 6.16 6.94
CA CYS A 21 6.36 5.68 5.65
C CYS A 21 6.84 4.26 5.38
N VAL A 22 5.93 3.41 4.91
CA VAL A 22 6.19 2.01 4.60
C VAL A 22 5.88 1.76 3.14
N ALA A 23 6.89 1.30 2.40
CA ALA A 23 6.73 0.80 1.04
C ALA A 23 6.41 -0.69 1.04
N LEU A 24 5.30 -1.08 0.41
CA LEU A 24 5.00 -2.46 0.06
C LEU A 24 5.49 -2.76 -1.37
N SER A 25 5.73 -4.03 -1.67
CA SER A 25 6.13 -4.46 -3.03
C SER A 25 4.91 -4.61 -3.95
N SER A 26 5.07 -4.27 -5.23
CA SER A 26 4.08 -4.51 -6.29
C SER A 26 3.72 -6.00 -6.44
N LEU A 27 4.63 -6.89 -6.05
CA LEU A 27 4.43 -8.34 -6.04
C LEU A 27 3.53 -8.81 -4.90
N MET A 28 3.10 -7.91 -4.00
CA MET A 28 2.25 -8.22 -2.84
C MET A 28 2.85 -9.28 -1.93
N ILE A 29 4.19 -9.32 -1.83
CA ILE A 29 4.90 -10.14 -0.86
C ILE A 29 4.85 -9.39 0.47
N TRP A 30 3.86 -9.75 1.29
CA TRP A 30 3.59 -9.05 2.53
C TRP A 30 4.43 -9.58 3.68
N PRO A 31 5.05 -8.70 4.50
CA PRO A 31 5.78 -9.15 5.67
C PRO A 31 4.81 -9.79 6.69
N SER A 32 5.18 -10.95 7.20
CA SER A 32 4.39 -11.73 8.18
C SER A 32 4.36 -11.12 9.58
N ALA A 33 5.11 -10.05 9.83
CA ALA A 33 5.20 -9.38 11.13
C ALA A 33 5.09 -7.85 10.97
N LEU A 34 3.86 -7.34 10.92
CA LEU A 34 3.57 -5.89 10.98
C LEU A 34 3.22 -5.38 12.38
N LYS A 35 3.20 -6.26 13.39
CA LYS A 35 2.68 -5.97 14.73
C LYS A 35 3.29 -4.75 15.42
N GLN A 36 4.55 -4.43 15.10
CA GLN A 36 5.26 -3.30 15.70
C GLN A 36 5.22 -2.04 14.81
N TRP A 37 4.85 -2.19 13.55
CA TRP A 37 4.99 -1.14 12.54
C TRP A 37 3.80 -0.19 12.54
N LEU A 38 2.57 -0.70 12.68
CA LEU A 38 1.37 0.14 12.50
C LEU A 38 1.20 1.26 13.54
N SER A 39 1.73 1.12 14.75
CA SER A 39 1.69 2.19 15.76
C SER A 39 2.58 3.39 15.43
N GLU A 40 3.61 3.18 14.59
CA GLU A 40 4.59 4.20 14.18
C GLU A 40 4.47 4.54 12.68
N THR A 41 3.57 3.86 11.97
CA THR A 41 3.33 4.07 10.54
C THR A 41 2.35 5.21 10.35
N ALA A 42 2.79 6.26 9.67
CA ALA A 42 1.97 7.36 9.19
C ALA A 42 1.46 7.11 7.76
N PHE A 43 2.26 6.43 6.92
CA PHE A 43 1.92 6.20 5.52
C PHE A 43 2.25 4.78 5.07
N ILE A 44 1.41 4.22 4.23
CA ILE A 44 1.65 2.97 3.51
C ILE A 44 1.49 3.24 2.02
N VAL A 45 2.51 2.88 1.24
CA VAL A 45 2.52 3.06 -0.22
C VAL A 45 2.59 1.69 -0.87
N LEU A 46 1.62 1.38 -1.72
CA LEU A 46 1.56 0.15 -2.49
C LEU A 46 1.53 0.47 -3.99
N PRO A 47 2.65 0.30 -4.73
CA PRO A 47 2.62 0.33 -6.18
C PRO A 47 1.88 -0.89 -6.74
N LEU A 48 1.20 -0.73 -7.87
CA LEU A 48 0.39 -1.77 -8.50
C LEU A 48 0.68 -1.87 -9.99
N HIS A 49 0.98 -3.08 -10.45
CA HIS A 49 1.04 -3.40 -11.86
C HIS A 49 -0.35 -3.86 -12.37
N LEU A 50 -1.09 -2.92 -12.93
CA LEU A 50 -2.49 -3.08 -13.36
C LEU A 50 -2.55 -3.71 -14.74
N SER A 51 -3.34 -4.78 -14.85
CA SER A 51 -3.51 -5.57 -16.08
C SER A 51 -2.18 -5.98 -16.76
N ARG A 52 -1.08 -6.00 -16.00
CA ARG A 52 0.29 -6.28 -16.45
C ARG A 52 0.85 -5.33 -17.52
N ILE A 53 0.24 -4.16 -17.70
CA ILE A 53 0.62 -3.19 -18.73
C ILE A 53 0.64 -1.74 -18.23
N HIS A 54 0.10 -1.48 -17.04
CA HIS A 54 -0.07 -0.14 -16.51
C HIS A 54 0.31 -0.07 -15.02
N TRP A 55 0.64 1.13 -14.53
CA TRP A 55 1.07 1.34 -13.15
C TRP A 55 0.10 2.27 -12.42
N GLY A 56 -0.33 1.85 -11.23
CA GLY A 56 -1.05 2.69 -10.27
C GLY A 56 -0.40 2.64 -8.91
N VAL A 57 -0.94 3.41 -7.95
CA VAL A 57 -0.48 3.38 -6.56
C VAL A 57 -1.66 3.60 -5.61
N ILE A 58 -1.64 2.85 -4.50
CA ILE A 58 -2.48 3.12 -3.33
C ILE A 58 -1.61 3.77 -2.27
N ILE A 59 -2.04 4.91 -1.76
CA ILE A 59 -1.41 5.59 -0.62
C ILE A 59 -2.41 5.62 0.52
N VAL A 60 -2.07 4.99 1.63
CA VAL A 60 -2.88 4.97 2.85
C VAL A 60 -2.20 5.87 3.87
N GLU A 61 -2.88 6.93 4.27
CA GLU A 61 -2.53 7.68 5.47
C GLU A 61 -3.17 7.00 6.67
N VAL A 62 -2.35 6.62 7.64
CA VAL A 62 -2.77 5.90 8.84
C VAL A 62 -2.93 6.92 9.96
N ALA A 63 -4.17 7.37 10.21
CA ALA A 63 -4.50 8.21 11.35
C ALA A 63 -5.00 7.32 12.50
N PHE A 64 -4.11 7.06 13.46
CA PHE A 64 -4.49 6.41 14.71
C PHE A 64 -5.44 7.33 15.49
N PRO A 65 -6.59 6.85 16.05
CA PRO A 65 -6.93 5.45 16.32
C PRO A 65 -7.91 4.78 15.34
N THR A 66 -8.51 5.50 14.37
CA THR A 66 -9.69 4.96 13.65
C THR A 66 -9.83 5.37 12.19
N THR A 67 -9.03 6.29 11.67
CA THR A 67 -9.24 6.80 10.31
C THR A 67 -8.08 6.47 9.39
N SER A 68 -8.39 5.97 8.20
CA SER A 68 -7.41 5.82 7.13
C SER A 68 -7.90 6.59 5.93
N ILE A 69 -7.12 7.58 5.49
CA ILE A 69 -7.41 8.27 4.23
C ILE A 69 -6.72 7.45 3.15
N VAL A 70 -7.51 6.97 2.18
CA VAL A 70 -7.02 6.12 1.11
C VAL A 70 -7.07 6.91 -0.18
N ASN A 71 -5.90 7.10 -0.78
CA ASN A 71 -5.74 7.78 -2.06
C ASN A 71 -5.43 6.75 -3.14
N PHE A 72 -6.27 6.72 -4.17
CA PHE A 72 -6.08 5.90 -5.37
C PHE A 72 -5.56 6.78 -6.49
N TYR A 73 -4.36 6.50 -6.97
CA TYR A 73 -3.79 7.22 -8.10
C TYR A 73 -3.58 6.31 -9.30
N GLU A 74 -4.22 6.69 -10.40
CA GLU A 74 -4.17 6.02 -11.69
C GLU A 74 -4.02 7.11 -12.77
N PRO A 75 -2.85 7.22 -13.42
CA PRO A 75 -2.53 8.36 -14.29
C PRO A 75 -3.47 8.55 -15.49
N LEU A 76 -3.95 7.47 -16.11
CA LEU A 76 -4.74 7.52 -17.34
C LEU A 76 -6.23 7.77 -17.10
N HIS A 77 -6.65 7.82 -15.83
CA HIS A 77 -8.03 8.02 -15.39
C HIS A 77 -9.05 7.03 -16.00
N GLN A 78 -8.60 5.86 -16.46
CA GLN A 78 -9.41 4.84 -17.08
C GLN A 78 -10.24 4.07 -16.04
N GLN A 79 -11.52 3.87 -16.34
CA GLN A 79 -12.44 3.25 -15.38
C GLN A 79 -12.03 1.82 -15.01
N GLY A 80 -11.55 1.03 -15.98
CA GLY A 80 -11.12 -0.36 -15.73
C GLY A 80 -10.00 -0.44 -14.70
N TYR A 81 -8.98 0.41 -14.81
CA TYR A 81 -7.87 0.46 -13.87
C TYR A 81 -8.27 0.98 -12.49
N LYS A 82 -9.17 1.98 -12.44
CA LYS A 82 -9.73 2.46 -11.17
C LYS A 82 -10.46 1.35 -10.41
N GLU A 83 -11.25 0.54 -11.10
CA GLU A 83 -11.93 -0.60 -10.48
C GLU A 83 -10.95 -1.70 -10.05
N GLU A 84 -9.89 -1.95 -10.83
CA GLU A 84 -8.83 -2.90 -10.45
C GLU A 84 -8.10 -2.45 -9.17
N ILE A 85 -7.74 -1.16 -9.05
CA ILE A 85 -7.14 -0.60 -7.83
C ILE A 85 -8.06 -0.75 -6.62
N LYS A 86 -9.35 -0.38 -6.76
CA LYS A 86 -10.34 -0.52 -5.68
C LYS A 86 -10.50 -1.98 -5.25
N LYS A 87 -10.48 -2.91 -6.21
CA LYS A 87 -10.55 -4.35 -5.92
C LYS A 87 -9.34 -4.80 -5.10
N VAL A 88 -8.14 -4.39 -5.47
CA VAL A 88 -6.92 -4.69 -4.69
C VAL A 88 -6.99 -4.10 -3.28
N TRP A 89 -7.53 -2.89 -3.13
CA TRP A 89 -7.77 -2.31 -1.81
C TRP A 89 -8.70 -3.18 -0.97
N THR A 90 -9.90 -3.45 -1.45
CA THR A 90 -10.95 -4.13 -0.67
C THR A 90 -10.63 -5.60 -0.39
N GLU A 91 -10.08 -6.31 -1.37
CA GLU A 91 -9.88 -7.77 -1.26
C GLU A 91 -8.52 -8.16 -0.67
N LYS A 92 -7.55 -7.23 -0.69
CA LYS A 92 -6.17 -7.54 -0.28
C LYS A 92 -5.68 -6.60 0.80
N LEU A 93 -5.44 -5.33 0.46
CA LEU A 93 -4.72 -4.42 1.36
C LEU A 93 -5.52 -4.13 2.64
N LEU A 94 -6.83 -3.91 2.55
CA LEU A 94 -7.66 -3.64 3.72
C LEU A 94 -7.68 -4.82 4.73
N PRO A 95 -8.02 -6.07 4.32
CA PRO A 95 -7.95 -7.22 5.21
C PRO A 95 -6.59 -7.40 5.88
N PHE A 96 -5.50 -7.15 5.15
CA PHE A 96 -4.16 -7.22 5.69
C PHE A 96 -3.89 -6.23 6.82
N LEU A 97 -4.31 -4.97 6.64
CA LEU A 97 -4.15 -3.92 7.64
C LEU A 97 -5.02 -4.19 8.86
N GLU A 98 -6.25 -4.70 8.67
CA GLU A 98 -7.16 -5.08 9.75
C GLU A 98 -6.61 -6.24 10.58
N ASN A 99 -6.13 -7.30 9.92
CA ASN A 99 -5.49 -8.44 10.61
C ASN A 99 -4.26 -8.01 11.38
N SER A 100 -3.41 -7.19 10.77
CA SER A 100 -2.20 -6.65 11.41
C SER A 100 -2.54 -5.79 12.64
N ARG A 101 -3.67 -5.05 12.60
CA ARG A 101 -4.16 -4.26 13.75
C ARG A 101 -4.69 -5.16 14.87
N ALA A 102 -5.51 -6.16 14.53
CA ALA A 102 -6.09 -7.09 15.51
C ALA A 102 -4.98 -7.81 16.31
N GLU A 103 -3.90 -8.20 15.64
CA GLU A 103 -2.74 -8.82 16.27
C GLU A 103 -1.91 -7.87 17.13
N SER A 104 -1.99 -6.56 16.89
CA SER A 104 -1.25 -5.53 17.65
C SER A 104 -1.95 -5.13 18.94
N GLY A 105 -3.29 -5.17 18.96
CA GLY A 105 -4.11 -4.84 20.14
C GLY A 105 -4.28 -5.98 21.15
N ALA A 106 -3.77 -7.18 20.87
CA ALA A 106 -3.84 -8.36 21.74
C ALA A 106 -2.76 -8.39 22.85
N LYS A 107 -2.28 -7.22 23.29
CA LYS A 107 -1.27 -7.08 24.35
C LYS A 107 -1.87 -6.51 25.63
#